data_AF-A0A9D6U7N5-F1
#
_entry.id   AF-A0A9D6U7N5-F1
#
_cell.length_a   1.000
_cell.length_b   1.000
_cell.length_c   1.000
_cell.angle_alpha   90.00
_cell.angle_beta   90.00
_cell.angle_gamma   90.00
#
_symmetry.space_group_name_H-M   'P 1'
#
loop_
_entity.id
_entity.type
_entity.pdbx_description
1 polymer ?
#
loop_
_entity_poly.entity_id
_entity_poly.type
_entity_poly.pdbx_seq_one_letter_code
_entity_poly.pdbx_strand_id
1 'polypeptide(L)'
;MNVRITAFASVFVLFFSPLFWRGVGEEALAQLQTTSDTAKMDTIFFLNGEIKAVKVVDTVYHLVRFLPEKRTKKPHVQDVEKDRIFSVKFSNGQDRIFYFHDSTIGNVFTIMEAKMFMLGEQEAERSYRNKWPVLIGFAAGAVSPIALANAVVLSPIPAAAAPLHTLIPYIRVNSKAIQNKNYLQYDTYIIGYEKVARKKNFMHALLGAGIGLAAGFGAWAILR
;
A
#
# COMPACT_ATOMS: atom_id res chain seq x y z
N MET A 1 23.81 -15.50 -86.42
CA MET A 1 24.04 -15.41 -84.96
C MET A 1 24.76 -14.10 -84.70
N ASN A 2 23.98 -13.07 -84.37
CA ASN A 2 24.34 -11.73 -83.87
C ASN A 2 23.19 -11.44 -82.88
N VAL A 3 23.39 -10.76 -81.75
CA VAL A 3 23.59 -9.31 -81.70
C VAL A 3 24.16 -8.93 -80.34
N ARG A 4 25.10 -7.99 -80.39
CA ARG A 4 25.62 -7.15 -79.32
C ARG A 4 24.85 -5.82 -79.27
N ILE A 5 24.55 -5.37 -78.05
CA ILE A 5 24.75 -4.01 -77.52
C ILE A 5 23.77 -2.85 -77.93
N THR A 6 23.52 -2.02 -76.90
CA THR A 6 23.16 -0.56 -76.85
C THR A 6 21.70 -0.09 -76.87
N ALA A 7 21.25 0.30 -75.65
CA ALA A 7 20.79 1.62 -75.21
C ALA A 7 19.88 2.48 -76.09
N PHE A 8 18.76 2.93 -75.49
CA PHE A 8 18.16 4.23 -75.77
C PHE A 8 17.58 4.83 -74.47
N ALA A 9 18.01 6.05 -74.17
CA ALA A 9 17.49 6.90 -73.10
C ALA A 9 16.24 7.65 -73.60
N SER A 10 15.29 7.94 -72.71
CA SER A 10 14.38 9.07 -72.89
C SER A 10 13.92 9.64 -71.55
N VAL A 11 14.35 10.88 -71.39
CA VAL A 11 13.97 11.97 -70.49
C VAL A 11 12.46 12.07 -70.27
N PHE A 12 12.03 12.21 -69.02
CA PHE A 12 10.83 12.98 -68.68
C PHE A 12 11.06 13.73 -67.36
N VAL A 13 11.16 15.05 -67.47
CA VAL A 13 11.14 16.03 -66.38
C VAL A 13 9.76 16.68 -66.40
N LEU A 14 9.36 17.26 -65.26
CA LEU A 14 8.20 18.14 -64.96
C LEU A 14 7.08 17.40 -64.19
N PHE A 15 6.58 17.83 -63.02
CA PHE A 15 6.49 19.14 -62.36
C PHE A 15 6.62 18.99 -60.83
N PHE A 16 7.40 19.88 -60.21
CA PHE A 16 7.43 20.10 -58.76
C PHE A 16 6.28 21.05 -58.38
N SER A 17 5.38 20.62 -57.48
CA SER A 17 4.42 21.49 -56.79
C SER A 17 4.77 21.55 -55.30
N PRO A 18 5.16 22.71 -54.74
CA PRO A 18 5.59 22.82 -53.35
C PRO A 18 4.39 23.19 -52.48
N LEU A 19 3.45 22.29 -52.25
CA LEU A 19 2.28 22.63 -51.41
C LEU A 19 1.63 21.41 -50.74
N PHE A 20 2.42 20.50 -50.18
CA PHE A 20 1.86 19.41 -49.36
C PHE A 20 2.81 18.92 -48.26
N TRP A 21 3.63 19.83 -47.71
CA TRP A 21 4.58 19.51 -46.64
C TRP A 21 4.42 20.45 -45.45
N ARG A 22 3.22 20.46 -44.85
CA ARG A 22 2.96 21.13 -43.57
C ARG A 22 1.72 20.50 -42.94
N GLY A 23 1.92 19.43 -42.17
CA GLY A 23 0.81 18.86 -41.40
C GLY A 23 1.04 17.48 -40.79
N VAL A 24 1.88 16.63 -41.38
CA VAL A 24 1.93 15.20 -40.96
C VAL A 24 3.05 14.89 -39.96
N GLY A 25 3.99 15.83 -39.73
CA GLY A 25 5.13 15.62 -38.84
C GLY A 25 4.86 15.86 -37.36
N GLU A 26 4.08 16.90 -37.00
CA GLU A 26 3.89 17.28 -35.59
C GLU A 26 2.89 16.38 -34.85
N GLU A 27 1.83 15.93 -35.52
CA GLU A 27 0.84 15.02 -34.91
C GLU A 27 1.39 13.61 -34.70
N ALA A 28 2.23 13.12 -35.62
CA ALA A 28 2.90 11.84 -35.48
C ALA A 28 3.95 11.86 -34.35
N LEU A 29 4.65 12.97 -34.14
CA LEU A 29 5.60 13.13 -33.03
C LEU A 29 4.90 13.30 -31.67
N ALA A 30 3.72 13.94 -31.63
CA ALA A 30 2.87 13.97 -30.44
C ALA A 30 2.28 12.58 -30.13
N GLN A 31 1.87 11.82 -31.15
CA GLN A 31 1.36 10.46 -30.97
C GLN A 31 2.47 9.47 -30.57
N LEU A 32 3.70 9.62 -31.06
CA LEU A 32 4.86 8.82 -30.64
C LEU A 32 5.29 9.10 -29.19
N GLN A 33 5.06 10.31 -28.67
CA GLN A 33 5.25 10.59 -27.23
C GLN A 33 4.14 10.00 -26.35
N THR A 34 2.90 9.90 -26.85
CA THR A 34 1.79 9.32 -26.07
C THR A 34 1.71 7.79 -26.09
N THR A 35 2.34 7.14 -27.06
CA THR A 35 2.28 5.67 -27.24
C THR A 35 3.53 4.92 -26.73
N SER A 36 4.59 5.65 -26.35
CA SER A 36 5.79 5.11 -25.69
C SER A 36 5.75 5.19 -24.15
N ASP A 37 4.81 5.92 -23.54
CA ASP A 37 4.64 5.94 -22.09
C ASP A 37 3.68 4.81 -21.66
N THR A 38 4.09 3.55 -21.90
CA THR A 38 3.75 2.52 -20.93
C THR A 38 4.48 2.93 -19.67
N ALA A 39 3.88 3.85 -18.91
CA ALA A 39 4.51 4.51 -17.78
C ALA A 39 4.94 3.43 -16.81
N LYS A 40 6.23 3.09 -16.89
CA LYS A 40 6.86 2.08 -16.08
C LYS A 40 6.85 2.67 -14.68
N MET A 41 5.90 2.23 -13.85
CA MET A 41 5.69 2.81 -12.52
C MET A 41 6.80 2.37 -11.58
N ASP A 42 7.20 3.29 -10.72
CA ASP A 42 8.09 3.01 -9.60
C ASP A 42 7.25 2.51 -8.41
N THR A 43 7.89 1.80 -7.49
CA THR A 43 7.25 1.32 -6.26
C THR A 43 8.00 1.84 -5.06
N ILE A 44 7.31 2.60 -4.21
CA ILE A 44 7.83 3.06 -2.92
C ILE A 44 7.41 2.10 -1.83
N PHE A 45 8.39 1.63 -1.06
CA PHE A 45 8.21 0.89 0.17
C PHE A 45 8.41 1.83 1.35
N PHE A 46 7.37 2.01 2.16
CA PHE A 46 7.42 2.84 3.36
C PHE A 46 7.79 2.01 4.59
N LEU A 47 8.39 2.65 5.59
CA LEU A 47 8.76 1.96 6.84
C LEU A 47 7.58 1.45 7.66
N ASN A 48 6.36 1.88 7.35
CA ASN A 48 5.12 1.44 8.00
C ASN A 48 4.46 0.22 7.32
N GLY A 49 5.14 -0.44 6.37
CA GLY A 49 4.57 -1.57 5.62
C GLY A 49 3.71 -1.18 4.42
N GLU A 50 3.48 0.11 4.19
CA GLU A 50 2.70 0.59 3.04
C GLU A 50 3.53 0.51 1.76
N ILE A 51 2.86 0.18 0.65
CA ILE A 51 3.46 0.14 -0.69
C ILE A 51 2.62 0.97 -1.63
N LYS A 52 3.26 1.89 -2.35
CA LYS A 52 2.59 2.72 -3.36
C LYS A 52 3.29 2.58 -4.72
N ALA A 53 2.49 2.31 -5.75
CA ALA A 53 2.90 2.50 -7.14
C ALA A 53 2.79 3.98 -7.48
N VAL A 54 3.89 4.57 -7.93
CA VAL A 54 4.02 6.02 -8.14
C VAL A 54 4.92 6.32 -9.34
N LYS A 55 4.83 7.55 -9.86
CA LYS A 55 5.85 8.10 -10.75
C LYS A 55 6.75 9.02 -9.92
N VAL A 56 8.02 8.64 -9.71
CA VAL A 56 8.97 9.50 -8.97
C VAL A 56 9.32 10.69 -9.87
N VAL A 57 9.05 11.89 -9.36
CA VAL A 57 9.34 13.14 -10.06
C VAL A 57 10.73 13.64 -9.67
N ASP A 58 11.04 13.57 -8.37
CA ASP A 58 12.31 14.04 -7.85
C ASP A 58 12.70 13.30 -6.56
N THR A 59 14.00 13.15 -6.33
CA THR A 59 14.63 12.55 -5.14
C THR A 59 15.66 13.50 -4.51
N VAL A 60 15.71 14.78 -4.92
CA VAL A 60 16.70 15.75 -4.44
C VAL A 60 16.42 16.14 -2.96
N TYR A 61 17.50 16.40 -2.20
CA TYR A 61 17.51 16.77 -0.77
C TYR A 61 16.93 15.70 0.17
N HIS A 62 16.12 16.10 1.17
CA HIS A 62 15.56 15.23 2.20
C HIS A 62 14.18 14.67 1.82
N LEU A 63 13.66 15.00 0.63
CA LEU A 63 12.32 14.64 0.19
C LEU A 63 12.36 13.72 -1.04
N VAL A 64 11.35 12.87 -1.16
CA VAL A 64 11.00 12.16 -2.39
C VAL A 64 9.64 12.67 -2.82
N ARG A 65 9.60 13.29 -4.01
CA ARG A 65 8.40 13.86 -4.60
C ARG A 65 7.84 12.89 -5.61
N PHE A 66 6.59 12.48 -5.44
CA PHE A 66 5.98 11.50 -6.32
C PHE A 66 4.52 11.82 -6.61
N LEU A 67 4.07 11.35 -7.78
CA LEU A 67 2.68 11.41 -8.19
C LEU A 67 2.04 10.03 -7.96
N PRO A 68 0.99 9.93 -7.12
CA PRO A 68 0.29 8.67 -6.91
C PRO A 68 -0.45 8.24 -8.19
N GLU A 69 -0.44 6.94 -8.48
CA GLU A 69 -1.12 6.38 -9.66
C GLU A 69 -2.65 6.56 -9.61
N LYS A 70 -3.24 6.55 -8.40
CA LYS A 70 -4.70 6.62 -8.24
C LYS A 70 -5.22 7.83 -9.01
N ARG A 71 -6.01 7.57 -10.06
CA ARG A 71 -6.76 8.54 -10.90
C ARG A 71 -7.66 9.39 -10.00
N THR A 72 -7.04 10.33 -9.31
CA THR A 72 -7.71 11.36 -8.55
C THR A 72 -7.81 12.54 -9.51
N LYS A 73 -9.00 13.16 -9.63
CA LYS A 73 -9.28 14.22 -10.61
C LYS A 73 -8.27 15.39 -10.62
N LYS A 74 -7.42 15.49 -9.59
CA LYS A 74 -6.22 16.36 -9.53
C LYS A 74 -5.10 15.59 -8.81
N PRO A 75 -4.10 15.03 -9.51
CA PRO A 75 -2.97 14.39 -8.84
C PRO A 75 -2.14 15.48 -8.15
N HIS A 76 -2.20 15.53 -6.81
CA HIS A 76 -1.32 16.39 -6.02
C HIS A 76 0.03 15.71 -5.87
N VAL A 77 1.11 16.48 -6.07
CA VAL A 77 2.46 16.02 -5.76
C VAL A 77 2.52 15.76 -4.25
N GLN A 78 2.87 14.54 -3.86
CA GLN A 78 3.11 14.20 -2.47
C GLN A 78 4.61 14.27 -2.20
N ASP A 79 4.95 15.06 -1.20
CA ASP A 79 6.32 15.20 -0.71
C ASP A 79 6.42 14.36 0.57
N VAL A 80 7.29 13.34 0.55
CA VAL A 80 7.56 12.50 1.71
C VAL A 80 9.04 12.55 2.03
N GLU A 81 9.36 12.69 3.31
CA GLU A 81 10.73 12.66 3.81
C GLU A 81 11.37 11.27 3.65
N LYS A 82 12.67 11.26 3.33
CA LYS A 82 13.43 10.02 3.05
C LYS A 82 13.52 9.10 4.25
N ASP A 83 13.50 9.65 5.46
CA ASP A 83 13.50 8.94 6.74
C ASP A 83 12.26 8.06 6.93
N ARG A 84 11.16 8.32 6.21
CA ARG A 84 9.92 7.51 6.23
C ARG A 84 9.87 6.43 5.15
N ILE A 85 10.85 6.43 4.24
CA ILE A 85 10.93 5.55 3.08
C ILE A 85 11.97 4.46 3.34
N PHE A 86 11.58 3.20 3.16
CA PHE A 86 12.51 2.10 3.23
C PHE A 86 13.36 2.02 1.95
N SER A 87 12.68 1.82 0.81
CA SER A 87 13.33 1.78 -0.49
C SER A 87 12.40 2.23 -1.61
N VAL A 88 12.99 2.62 -2.73
CA VAL A 88 12.29 2.92 -3.98
C VAL A 88 12.81 1.98 -5.03
N LYS A 89 11.91 1.13 -5.55
CA LYS A 89 12.16 0.33 -6.73
C LYS A 89 11.76 1.12 -7.94
N PHE A 90 12.77 1.64 -8.61
CA PHE A 90 12.57 2.28 -9.89
C PHE A 90 12.17 1.26 -10.91
N SER A 91 11.32 1.70 -11.81
CA SER A 91 10.82 0.92 -12.91
C SER A 91 11.96 0.35 -13.76
N ASN A 92 13.08 1.05 -13.89
CA ASN A 92 14.31 0.60 -14.56
C ASN A 92 15.00 -0.62 -13.90
N GLY A 93 14.51 -1.12 -12.76
CA GLY A 93 15.06 -2.27 -12.03
C GLY A 93 16.08 -1.90 -10.96
N GLN A 94 16.40 -0.61 -10.79
CA GLN A 94 17.25 -0.15 -9.69
C GLN A 94 16.45 -0.08 -8.38
N ASP A 95 16.97 -0.66 -7.32
CA ASP A 95 16.43 -0.56 -5.96
C ASP A 95 17.33 0.36 -5.15
N ARG A 96 16.81 1.52 -4.75
CA ARG A 96 17.54 2.47 -3.89
C ARG A 96 16.97 2.40 -2.48
N ILE A 97 17.79 1.97 -1.54
CA ILE A 97 17.45 1.92 -0.11
C ILE A 97 17.80 3.27 0.53
N PHE A 98 16.83 3.87 1.20
CA PHE A 98 17.00 5.13 1.94
C PHE A 98 17.15 4.90 3.44
N TYR A 99 16.69 3.76 3.94
CA TYR A 99 16.82 3.37 5.34
C TYR A 99 18.28 3.06 5.71
N PHE A 100 18.69 3.57 6.87
CA PHE A 100 19.96 3.24 7.50
C PHE A 100 19.74 3.01 9.00
N HIS A 101 20.54 2.10 9.56
CA HIS A 101 20.54 1.81 10.99
C HIS A 101 21.24 2.93 11.74
N ASP A 102 20.52 3.59 12.63
CA ASP A 102 21.05 4.63 13.51
C ASP A 102 20.15 4.75 14.73
N SER A 103 20.69 4.35 15.88
CA SER A 103 19.98 4.37 17.16
C SER A 103 19.70 5.78 17.67
N THR A 104 20.45 6.79 17.24
CA THR A 104 20.28 8.18 17.68
C THR A 104 19.01 8.83 17.12
N ILE A 105 18.56 8.38 15.94
CA ILE A 105 17.34 8.82 15.27
C ILE A 105 16.15 7.85 15.47
N GLY A 106 16.32 6.82 16.30
CA GLY A 106 15.29 5.81 16.57
C GLY A 106 15.22 4.64 15.57
N ASN A 107 16.16 4.55 14.63
CA ASN A 107 16.27 3.43 13.68
C ASN A 107 17.05 2.27 14.31
N VAL A 108 16.37 1.49 15.15
CA VAL A 108 16.96 0.38 15.91
C VAL A 108 17.19 -0.90 15.11
N PHE A 109 16.58 -1.06 13.93
CA PHE A 109 16.72 -2.25 13.11
C PHE A 109 17.85 -2.10 12.10
N THR A 110 18.54 -3.18 11.79
CA THR A 110 19.40 -3.26 10.60
C THR A 110 18.54 -3.27 9.33
N ILE A 111 19.14 -3.01 8.17
CA ILE A 111 18.41 -2.98 6.88
C ILE A 111 17.65 -4.29 6.64
N MET A 112 18.26 -5.44 6.95
CA MET A 112 17.61 -6.74 6.79
C MET A 112 16.46 -6.93 7.77
N GLU A 113 16.65 -6.57 9.04
CA GLU A 113 15.61 -6.66 10.07
C GLU A 113 14.42 -5.76 9.74
N ALA A 114 14.67 -4.51 9.33
CA ALA A 114 13.63 -3.56 8.91
C ALA A 114 12.85 -4.09 7.71
N LYS A 115 13.55 -4.69 6.73
CA LYS A 115 12.91 -5.34 5.57
C LYS A 115 12.02 -6.50 6.01
N MET A 116 12.50 -7.36 6.90
CA MET A 116 11.74 -8.50 7.42
C MET A 116 10.52 -8.04 8.22
N PHE A 117 10.68 -7.02 9.06
CA PHE A 117 9.58 -6.40 9.79
C PHE A 117 8.48 -5.89 8.84
N MET A 118 8.87 -5.12 7.83
CA MET A 118 7.95 -4.57 6.81
C MET A 118 7.22 -5.67 6.04
N LEU A 119 7.93 -6.75 5.65
CA LEU A 119 7.32 -7.92 5.01
C LEU A 119 6.33 -8.64 5.95
N GLY A 120 6.63 -8.70 7.25
CA GLY A 120 5.73 -9.24 8.27
C GLY A 120 4.44 -8.44 8.37
N GLU A 121 4.54 -7.11 8.45
CA GLU A 121 3.39 -6.20 8.46
C GLU A 121 2.51 -6.37 7.21
N GLN A 122 3.14 -6.42 6.03
CA GLN A 122 2.45 -6.60 4.75
C GLN A 122 1.71 -7.94 4.67
N GLU A 123 2.36 -9.02 5.13
CA GLU A 123 1.74 -10.34 5.10
C GLU A 123 0.57 -10.43 6.06
N ALA A 124 0.68 -9.87 7.27
CA ALA A 124 -0.44 -9.75 8.20
C ALA A 124 -1.58 -8.94 7.60
N GLU A 125 -1.29 -7.85 6.88
CA GLU A 125 -2.33 -7.04 6.26
C GLU A 125 -3.15 -7.85 5.23
N ARG A 126 -2.51 -8.74 4.47
CA ARG A 126 -3.17 -9.56 3.45
C ARG A 126 -3.84 -10.81 4.01
N SER A 127 -3.15 -11.52 4.89
CA SER A 127 -3.51 -12.88 5.31
C SER A 127 -4.30 -12.94 6.62
N TYR A 128 -4.11 -11.96 7.52
CA TYR A 128 -4.68 -12.04 8.87
C TYR A 128 -6.19 -11.81 8.86
N ARG A 129 -6.94 -12.85 9.25
CA ARG A 129 -8.40 -12.83 9.35
C ARG A 129 -8.82 -13.52 10.63
N ASN A 130 -9.08 -12.75 11.69
CA ASN A 130 -9.58 -13.27 12.95
C ASN A 130 -10.88 -12.58 13.35
N LYS A 131 -11.96 -13.35 13.49
CA LYS A 131 -13.30 -12.84 13.83
C LYS A 131 -13.63 -12.94 15.31
N TRP A 132 -12.87 -13.72 16.08
CA TRP A 132 -13.10 -13.93 17.52
C TRP A 132 -13.12 -12.63 18.35
N PRO A 133 -12.25 -11.63 18.11
CA PRO A 133 -12.29 -10.40 18.87
C PRO A 133 -13.61 -9.63 18.71
N VAL A 134 -14.23 -9.68 17.52
CA VAL A 134 -15.55 -9.07 17.29
C VAL A 134 -16.59 -9.69 18.22
N LEU A 135 -16.60 -11.03 18.33
CA LEU A 135 -17.58 -11.74 19.15
C LEU A 135 -17.38 -11.45 20.64
N ILE A 136 -16.13 -11.46 21.12
CA ILE A 136 -15.81 -11.13 22.52
C ILE A 136 -16.20 -9.69 22.83
N GLY A 137 -15.85 -8.75 21.94
CA GLY A 137 -16.24 -7.35 22.07
C GLY A 137 -17.75 -7.20 22.11
N PHE A 138 -18.47 -7.83 21.19
CA PHE A 138 -19.94 -7.81 21.14
C PHE A 138 -20.56 -8.33 22.43
N ALA A 139 -20.12 -9.48 22.94
CA ALA A 139 -20.63 -10.04 24.19
C ALA A 139 -20.41 -9.09 25.37
N ALA A 140 -19.21 -8.52 25.51
CA ALA A 140 -18.91 -7.56 26.57
C ALA A 140 -19.76 -6.29 26.46
N GLY A 141 -19.95 -5.76 25.25
CA GLY A 141 -20.79 -4.60 24.99
C GLY A 141 -22.27 -4.87 25.30
N ALA A 142 -22.81 -6.01 24.84
CA ALA A 142 -24.22 -6.35 25.01
C ALA A 142 -24.60 -6.64 26.47
N VAL A 143 -23.71 -7.29 27.22
CA VAL A 143 -23.93 -7.59 28.63
C VAL A 143 -23.82 -6.34 29.50
N SER A 144 -23.02 -5.34 29.12
CA SER A 144 -22.70 -4.23 30.00
C SER A 144 -23.92 -3.39 30.46
N PRO A 145 -24.85 -2.94 29.59
CA PRO A 145 -26.05 -2.22 30.01
C PRO A 145 -27.00 -3.04 30.89
N ILE A 146 -27.07 -4.36 30.67
CA ILE A 146 -27.92 -5.28 31.43
C ILE A 146 -27.32 -5.52 32.82
N ALA A 147 -26.01 -5.81 32.91
CA ALA A 147 -25.32 -6.03 34.18
C ALA A 147 -25.27 -4.77 35.04
N LEU A 148 -25.16 -3.59 34.40
CA LEU A 148 -25.18 -2.29 35.05
C LEU A 148 -26.57 -1.65 34.97
N ALA A 149 -27.66 -2.42 35.05
CA ALA A 149 -29.01 -1.89 34.88
C ALA A 149 -29.34 -0.68 35.79
N ASN A 150 -28.79 -0.68 37.03
CA ASN A 150 -28.97 0.41 38.00
C ASN A 150 -28.08 1.64 37.74
N ALA A 151 -27.03 1.49 36.93
CA ALA A 151 -26.07 2.52 36.59
C ALA A 151 -25.75 2.49 35.09
N VAL A 152 -26.79 2.41 34.25
CA VAL A 152 -26.67 2.12 32.80
C VAL A 152 -25.78 3.14 32.07
N VAL A 153 -25.70 4.37 32.59
CA VAL A 153 -24.83 5.44 32.08
C VAL A 153 -23.34 5.06 32.12
N LEU A 154 -22.93 4.13 33.01
CA LEU A 154 -21.57 3.63 33.12
C LEU A 154 -21.24 2.47 32.16
N SER A 155 -22.23 1.93 31.44
CA SER A 155 -22.03 0.81 30.50
C SER A 155 -21.04 1.03 29.34
N PRO A 156 -20.74 2.27 28.90
CA PRO A 156 -19.66 2.47 27.93
C PRO A 156 -18.27 2.11 28.49
N ILE A 157 -18.06 2.14 29.81
CA ILE A 157 -16.74 1.91 30.41
C ILE A 157 -16.29 0.45 30.23
N PRO A 158 -17.05 -0.59 30.64
CA PRO A 158 -16.64 -1.98 30.39
C PRO A 158 -16.53 -2.31 28.90
N ALA A 159 -17.42 -1.76 28.07
CA ALA A 159 -17.37 -1.96 26.63
C ALA A 159 -16.10 -1.36 26.00
N ALA A 160 -15.67 -0.17 26.43
CA ALA A 160 -14.43 0.46 26.00
C ALA A 160 -13.17 -0.23 26.53
N ALA A 161 -13.25 -0.85 27.71
CA ALA A 161 -12.15 -1.63 28.29
C ALA A 161 -12.00 -3.00 27.62
N ALA A 162 -13.06 -3.57 27.04
CA ALA A 162 -13.05 -4.90 26.46
C ALA A 162 -11.90 -5.11 25.45
N PRO A 163 -11.65 -4.24 24.45
CA PRO A 163 -10.57 -4.41 23.47
C PRO A 163 -9.17 -4.56 24.05
N LEU A 164 -8.92 -4.11 25.29
CA LEU A 164 -7.60 -4.22 25.94
C LEU A 164 -7.14 -5.67 26.11
N HIS A 165 -8.06 -6.65 26.17
CA HIS A 165 -7.70 -8.06 26.19
C HIS A 165 -6.89 -8.50 24.97
N THR A 166 -6.99 -7.78 23.85
CA THR A 166 -6.28 -8.11 22.60
C THR A 166 -4.81 -7.66 22.60
N LEU A 167 -4.41 -6.84 23.57
CA LEU A 167 -3.04 -6.30 23.66
C LEU A 167 -2.07 -7.26 24.35
N ILE A 168 -2.58 -8.16 25.19
CA ILE A 168 -1.80 -9.03 26.08
C ILE A 168 -1.33 -10.33 25.40
N PRO A 169 -2.18 -11.08 24.65
CA PRO A 169 -1.79 -12.41 24.19
C PRO A 169 -0.85 -12.36 22.98
N TYR A 170 0.10 -13.30 22.97
CA TYR A 170 0.95 -13.60 21.82
C TYR A 170 0.09 -14.11 20.65
N ILE A 171 0.21 -13.48 19.48
CA ILE A 171 -0.56 -13.87 18.30
C ILE A 171 0.22 -14.93 17.54
N ARG A 172 -0.26 -16.17 17.59
CA ARG A 172 0.32 -17.25 16.79
C ARG A 172 0.14 -16.96 15.30
N VAL A 173 1.25 -16.83 14.58
CA VAL A 173 1.26 -16.68 13.13
C VAL A 173 0.72 -17.95 12.48
N ASN A 174 -0.25 -17.81 11.57
CA ASN A 174 -0.78 -18.97 10.84
C ASN A 174 0.16 -19.35 9.70
N SER A 175 1.09 -20.28 9.95
CA SER A 175 2.10 -20.74 8.99
C SER A 175 1.54 -21.35 7.70
N LYS A 176 0.24 -21.67 7.64
CA LYS A 176 -0.43 -22.16 6.42
C LYS A 176 -0.82 -21.03 5.47
N ALA A 177 -1.02 -19.83 6.00
CA ALA A 177 -1.46 -18.67 5.22
C ALA A 177 -0.31 -17.78 4.75
N ILE A 178 0.94 -18.13 5.09
CA ILE A 178 2.14 -17.36 4.76
C ILE A 178 2.68 -17.80 3.41
N GLN A 179 2.96 -16.83 2.53
CA GLN A 179 3.54 -17.08 1.21
C GLN A 179 4.91 -17.78 1.26
N ASN A 180 5.80 -17.32 2.14
CA ASN A 180 7.15 -17.88 2.26
C ASN A 180 7.47 -18.24 3.71
N LYS A 181 7.53 -19.54 4.01
CA LYS A 181 7.82 -20.06 5.34
C LYS A 181 9.24 -19.77 5.80
N ASN A 182 10.17 -19.51 4.89
CA ASN A 182 11.55 -19.18 5.25
C ASN A 182 11.63 -17.87 6.03
N TYR A 183 10.61 -16.99 5.95
CA TYR A 183 10.59 -15.75 6.73
C TYR A 183 10.26 -15.96 8.21
N LEU A 184 9.70 -17.11 8.58
CA LEU A 184 9.41 -17.45 9.98
C LEU A 184 10.65 -17.65 10.84
N GLN A 185 11.84 -17.78 10.24
CA GLN A 185 13.10 -17.88 10.97
C GLN A 185 13.59 -16.52 11.50
N TYR A 186 13.01 -15.41 11.00
CA TYR A 186 13.39 -14.07 11.43
C TYR A 186 12.42 -13.57 12.48
N ASP A 187 12.91 -13.34 13.70
CA ASP A 187 12.08 -12.82 14.79
C ASP A 187 11.46 -11.46 14.44
N THR A 188 12.19 -10.60 13.73
CA THR A 188 11.69 -9.28 13.30
C THR A 188 10.49 -9.39 12.36
N TYR A 189 10.44 -10.43 11.52
CA TYR A 189 9.28 -10.71 10.67
C TYR A 189 8.04 -11.03 11.51
N ILE A 190 8.20 -11.86 12.53
CA ILE A 190 7.12 -12.22 13.45
C ILE A 190 6.62 -10.98 14.20
N ILE A 191 7.54 -10.15 14.72
CA ILE A 191 7.19 -8.91 15.44
C ILE A 191 6.36 -7.97 14.54
N GLY A 192 6.77 -7.79 13.27
CA GLY A 192 6.01 -6.99 12.29
C GLY A 192 4.61 -7.55 12.03
N TYR A 193 4.52 -8.88 11.82
CA TYR A 193 3.23 -9.56 11.62
C TYR A 193 2.29 -9.35 12.81
N GLU A 194 2.80 -9.55 14.02
CA GLU A 194 2.01 -9.42 15.25
C GLU A 194 1.51 -8.00 15.49
N LYS A 195 2.31 -6.97 15.18
CA LYS A 195 1.91 -5.57 15.34
C LYS A 195 0.62 -5.27 14.56
N VAL A 196 0.56 -5.68 13.30
CA VAL A 196 -0.63 -5.48 12.45
C VAL A 196 -1.79 -6.36 12.92
N ALA A 197 -1.52 -7.61 13.28
CA ALA A 197 -2.55 -8.53 13.78
C ALA A 197 -3.20 -8.02 15.08
N ARG A 198 -2.42 -7.49 16.03
CA ARG A 198 -2.92 -6.85 17.26
C ARG A 198 -3.79 -5.66 16.95
N LYS A 199 -3.34 -4.78 16.05
CA LYS A 199 -4.11 -3.61 15.60
C LYS A 199 -5.47 -4.03 15.02
N LYS A 200 -5.50 -5.05 14.16
CA LYS A 200 -6.75 -5.59 13.60
C LYS A 200 -7.66 -6.17 14.66
N ASN A 201 -7.14 -6.99 15.58
CA ASN A 201 -7.92 -7.55 16.68
C ASN A 201 -8.53 -6.46 17.55
N PHE A 202 -7.76 -5.43 17.90
CA PHE A 202 -8.22 -4.31 18.70
C PHE A 202 -9.37 -3.57 18.00
N MET A 203 -9.22 -3.26 16.71
CA MET A 203 -10.27 -2.61 15.92
C MET A 203 -11.52 -3.47 15.77
N HIS A 204 -11.35 -4.79 15.59
CA HIS A 204 -12.45 -5.74 15.52
C HIS A 204 -13.20 -5.86 16.85
N ALA A 205 -12.48 -5.93 17.98
CA ALA A 205 -13.08 -5.95 19.30
C ALA A 205 -13.82 -4.65 19.61
N LEU A 206 -13.25 -3.50 19.23
CA LEU A 206 -13.87 -2.20 19.40
C LEU A 206 -15.18 -2.09 18.60
N LEU A 207 -15.16 -2.52 17.33
CA LEU A 207 -16.35 -2.57 16.48
C LEU A 207 -17.43 -3.49 17.09
N GLY A 208 -17.03 -4.69 17.53
CA GLY A 208 -17.91 -5.62 18.21
C GLY A 208 -18.53 -5.00 19.46
N ALA A 209 -17.72 -4.39 20.33
CA ALA A 209 -18.18 -3.74 21.55
C ALA A 209 -19.15 -2.58 21.30
N GLY A 210 -18.90 -1.76 20.28
CA GLY A 210 -19.82 -0.69 19.89
C GLY A 210 -21.20 -1.23 19.45
N ILE A 211 -21.21 -2.25 18.60
CA ILE A 211 -22.45 -2.91 18.13
C ILE A 211 -23.16 -3.60 19.30
N GLY A 212 -22.40 -4.32 20.14
CA GLY A 212 -22.92 -5.00 21.32
C GLY A 212 -23.56 -4.02 22.29
N LEU A 213 -22.91 -2.90 22.58
CA LEU A 213 -23.42 -1.88 23.48
C LEU A 213 -24.74 -1.28 22.97
N ALA A 214 -24.86 -0.98 21.67
CA ALA A 214 -26.12 -0.53 21.08
C ALA A 214 -27.23 -1.57 21.26
N ALA A 215 -26.94 -2.86 21.01
CA ALA A 215 -27.90 -3.95 21.22
C ALA A 215 -28.27 -4.11 22.70
N GLY A 216 -27.30 -3.99 23.62
CA GLY A 216 -27.49 -4.08 25.06
C GLY A 216 -28.38 -2.96 25.60
N PHE A 217 -28.21 -1.73 25.12
CA PHE A 217 -29.11 -0.62 25.45
C PHE A 217 -30.54 -0.87 24.96
N GLY A 218 -30.68 -1.39 23.73
CA GLY A 218 -32.00 -1.77 23.20
C GLY A 218 -32.67 -2.86 24.04
N ALA A 219 -31.94 -3.90 24.42
CA ALA A 219 -32.46 -4.95 25.30
C ALA A 219 -32.83 -4.43 26.69
N TRP A 220 -31.97 -3.60 27.30
CA TRP A 220 -32.26 -2.96 28.58
C TRP A 220 -33.51 -2.08 28.54
N ALA A 221 -33.74 -1.35 27.45
CA ALA A 221 -34.92 -0.50 27.29
C ALA A 221 -36.23 -1.30 27.14
N ILE A 222 -36.17 -2.53 26.63
CA ILE A 222 -37.34 -3.44 26.53
C ILE A 222 -37.64 -4.12 27.87
N LEU A 223 -36.60 -4.41 28.66
CA LEU A 223 -36.71 -5.14 29.93
C LEU A 223 -37.11 -4.24 31.12
N ARG A 224 -37.19 -2.93 30.90
CA ARG A 224 -37.52 -1.93 31.93
C ARG A 224 -38.91 -1.37 31.71
#